data_AF-A0A2D5FKB6-F1
#
_entry.id   AF-A0A2D5FKB6-F1
#
_cell.length_a   1.000
_cell.length_b   1.000
_cell.length_c   1.000
_cell.angle_alpha   90.00
_cell.angle_beta   90.00
_cell.angle_gamma   90.00
#
_symmetry.space_group_name_H-M   'P 1'
#
loop_
_entity.id
_entity.type
_entity.pdbx_description
1 polymer ?
#
loop_
_entity_poly.entity_id
_entity_poly.type
_entity_poly.pdbx_seq_one_letter_code
_entity_poly.pdbx_strand_id
1 'polypeptide(L)'
;MQLIRRGLMLITGVMAVALGGLFTVQNTEKVPLDLLIVQLPPQALAIWILLAMAIGAVLGLLSSALLLMGRSAEIRRLRKQCDRLLTSTGKQSSNDSQ
;
A
#
# COMPACT_ATOMS: atom_id res chain seq x y z
N MET A 1 -11.41 6.02 -11.32
CA MET A 1 -11.02 4.91 -10.43
C MET A 1 -10.25 5.34 -9.17
N GLN A 2 -9.38 6.36 -9.22
CA GLN A 2 -8.61 6.81 -8.04
C GLN A 2 -9.46 7.38 -6.89
N LEU A 3 -10.60 8.03 -7.21
CA LEU A 3 -11.56 8.55 -6.23
C LEU A 3 -12.25 7.42 -5.45
N ILE A 4 -12.68 6.35 -6.16
CA ILE A 4 -13.28 5.16 -5.53
C ILE A 4 -12.26 4.49 -4.61
N ARG A 5 -11.01 4.34 -5.07
CA ARG A 5 -9.94 3.74 -4.28
C ARG A 5 -9.59 4.57 -3.04
N ARG A 6 -9.55 5.90 -3.16
CA ARG A 6 -9.36 6.83 -2.02
C ARG A 6 -10.53 6.77 -1.04
N GLY A 7 -11.76 6.75 -1.55
CA GLY A 7 -12.97 6.60 -0.74
C GLY A 7 -12.98 5.29 0.03
N LEU A 8 -12.64 4.17 -0.62
CA LEU A 8 -12.53 2.87 0.03
C LEU A 8 -11.47 2.88 1.14
N MET A 9 -10.27 3.43 0.88
CA MET A 9 -9.22 3.57 1.90
C MET A 9 -9.66 4.42 3.09
N LEU A 10 -10.32 5.55 2.84
CA LEU A 10 -10.86 6.42 3.89
C LEU A 10 -11.92 5.70 4.71
N ILE A 11 -12.88 5.04 4.06
CA ILE A 11 -13.92 4.26 4.72
C ILE A 11 -13.30 3.17 5.58
N THR A 12 -12.35 2.39 5.03
CA THR A 12 -11.66 1.34 5.79
C THR A 12 -10.91 1.90 6.99
N GLY A 13 -10.19 3.03 6.83
CA GLY A 13 -9.47 3.67 7.93
C GLY A 13 -10.41 4.21 9.02
N VAL A 14 -11.53 4.83 8.63
CA VAL A 14 -12.55 5.31 9.58
C VAL A 14 -13.21 4.14 10.31
N MET A 15 -13.57 3.07 9.60
CA MET A 15 -14.13 1.85 10.21
C MET A 15 -13.15 1.22 11.20
N ALA A 16 -11.88 1.15 10.84
CA ALA A 16 -10.80 0.68 11.70
C ALA A 16 -10.70 1.47 13.02
N VAL A 17 -10.71 2.81 12.94
CA VAL A 17 -10.68 3.68 14.13
C VAL A 17 -11.94 3.52 14.96
N ALA A 18 -13.12 3.50 14.33
CA ALA A 18 -14.39 3.35 15.02
C ALA A 18 -14.50 1.99 15.73
N LEU A 19 -14.13 0.90 15.06
CA LEU A 19 -14.10 -0.44 15.63
C LEU A 19 -13.08 -0.54 16.75
N GLY A 20 -11.86 -0.01 16.57
CA GLY A 20 -10.83 -0.01 17.62
C GLY A 20 -11.22 0.81 18.85
N GLY A 21 -11.87 1.97 18.65
CA GLY A 21 -12.42 2.79 19.73
C GLY A 21 -13.54 2.08 20.48
N LEU A 22 -14.49 1.49 19.76
CA LEU A 22 -15.59 0.71 20.34
C LEU A 22 -15.06 -0.52 21.09
N PHE A 23 -14.03 -1.18 20.55
CA PHE A 23 -13.36 -2.31 21.20
C PHE A 23 -12.67 -1.88 22.49
N THR A 24 -12.05 -0.70 22.53
CA THR A 24 -11.38 -0.16 23.73
C THR A 24 -12.39 0.14 24.84
N VAL A 25 -13.52 0.76 24.50
CA VAL A 25 -14.57 1.10 25.47
C VAL A 25 -15.21 -0.18 26.05
N GLN A 26 -15.49 -1.18 25.21
CA GLN A 26 -16.15 -2.42 25.63
C GLN A 26 -15.21 -3.42 26.29
N ASN A 27 -13.91 -3.44 25.94
CA ASN A 27 -12.94 -4.44 26.39
C ASN A 27 -11.85 -3.81 27.27
N THR A 28 -12.27 -3.17 28.37
CA THR A 28 -11.36 -2.65 29.40
C THR A 28 -10.80 -3.77 30.31
N GLU A 29 -11.29 -5.00 30.19
CA GLU A 29 -10.70 -6.14 30.89
C GLU A 29 -9.31 -6.49 30.34
N LYS A 30 -8.35 -6.64 31.27
CA LYS A 30 -6.98 -7.03 30.97
C LYS A 30 -6.93 -8.53 30.72
N VAL A 31 -7.20 -8.94 29.49
CA VAL A 31 -7.06 -10.35 29.08
C VAL A 31 -5.59 -10.62 28.75
N PRO A 32 -4.95 -11.65 29.35
CA PRO A 32 -3.60 -12.06 28.96
C PRO A 32 -3.64 -12.55 27.51
N LEU A 33 -2.78 -11.97 26.66
CA LEU A 33 -2.73 -12.32 25.25
C LEU A 33 -1.67 -13.38 25.01
N ASP A 34 -2.12 -14.61 24.81
CA ASP A 34 -1.27 -15.76 24.54
C ASP A 34 -1.19 -15.99 23.03
N LEU A 35 -0.06 -15.65 22.40
CA LEU A 35 0.15 -15.81 20.95
C LEU A 35 0.54 -17.25 20.57
N LEU A 36 0.23 -18.24 21.42
CA LEU A 36 0.57 -19.67 21.25
C LEU A 36 2.09 -19.97 21.31
N ILE A 37 2.93 -18.98 21.02
CA ILE A 37 4.40 -19.02 21.00
C ILE A 37 4.99 -17.97 21.98
N VAL A 38 4.27 -16.88 22.25
CA VAL A 38 4.73 -15.77 23.09
C VAL A 38 3.59 -15.28 23.98
N GLN A 39 3.83 -15.20 25.29
CA GLN A 39 2.93 -14.57 26.25
C GLN A 39 3.22 -13.06 26.28
N LEU A 40 2.22 -12.24 25.95
CA LEU A 40 2.34 -10.79 25.96
C LEU A 40 1.83 -10.23 27.30
N PRO A 41 2.42 -9.12 27.81
CA PRO A 41 2.03 -8.54 29.09
C PRO A 41 0.53 -8.17 29.09
N PRO A 42 -0.15 -8.29 30.25
CA PRO A 42 -1.59 -8.11 30.36
C PRO A 42 -1.96 -6.66 30.05
N GLN A 43 -2.49 -6.46 28.86
CA GLN A 43 -2.85 -5.18 28.30
C GLN A 43 -4.15 -5.33 27.54
N ALA A 44 -4.93 -4.25 27.40
CA ALA A 44 -6.22 -4.32 26.72
C ALA A 44 -6.05 -4.91 25.31
N LEU A 45 -6.85 -5.93 24.99
CA LEU A 45 -6.82 -6.62 23.71
C LEU A 45 -6.94 -5.64 22.53
N ALA A 46 -7.69 -4.56 22.73
CA ALA A 46 -7.84 -3.47 21.78
C ALA A 46 -6.50 -2.85 21.33
N ILE A 47 -5.52 -2.72 22.24
CA ILE A 47 -4.20 -2.14 21.92
C ILE A 47 -3.44 -3.06 20.97
N TRP A 48 -3.48 -4.37 21.20
CA TRP A 48 -2.84 -5.34 20.31
C TRP A 48 -3.48 -5.38 18.93
N ILE A 49 -4.82 -5.31 18.86
CA ILE A 49 -5.55 -5.23 17.59
C ILE A 49 -5.21 -3.95 16.83
N LEU A 50 -5.21 -2.79 17.51
CA LEU A 50 -4.83 -1.50 16.94
C LEU A 50 -3.39 -1.51 16.41
N LEU A 51 -2.46 -2.10 17.16
CA LEU A 51 -1.06 -2.16 16.80
C LEU A 51 -0.82 -3.10 15.61
N ALA A 52 -1.43 -4.29 15.60
CA ALA A 52 -1.40 -5.21 14.46
C ALA A 52 -1.99 -4.58 13.19
N MET A 53 -3.09 -3.84 13.33
CA MET A 53 -3.71 -3.10 12.24
C MET A 53 -2.81 -1.98 11.72
N ALA A 54 -2.19 -1.19 12.61
CA ALA A 54 -1.25 -0.14 12.24
C ALA A 54 -0.05 -0.72 11.47
N ILE A 55 0.51 -1.82 11.95
CA ILE A 55 1.60 -2.55 11.27
C ILE A 55 1.14 -3.02 9.89
N GLY A 56 -0.02 -3.68 9.79
CA GLY A 56 -0.57 -4.15 8.53
C GLY A 56 -0.80 -3.02 7.52
N ALA A 57 -1.31 -1.87 7.97
CA ALA A 57 -1.49 -0.70 7.13
C ALA A 57 -0.16 -0.14 6.61
N VAL A 58 0.84 -0.01 7.47
CA VAL A 58 2.19 0.45 7.10
C VAL A 58 2.82 -0.50 6.08
N LEU A 59 2.76 -1.81 6.32
CA LEU A 59 3.27 -2.82 5.40
C LEU A 59 2.55 -2.81 4.05
N GLY A 60 1.23 -2.62 4.05
CA GLY A 60 0.43 -2.50 2.84
C GLY A 60 0.78 -1.25 2.02
N LEU A 61 1.01 -0.11 2.69
CA LEU A 61 1.47 1.12 2.04
C LEU A 61 2.87 0.96 1.46
N LEU A 62 3.81 0.40 2.23
CA LEU A 62 5.18 0.13 1.76
C LEU A 62 5.18 -0.79 0.55
N SER A 63 4.45 -1.90 0.60
CA SER A 63 4.33 -2.84 -0.51
C SER A 63 3.78 -2.16 -1.77
N SER A 64 2.75 -1.33 -1.59
CA SER A 64 2.16 -0.57 -2.70
C SER A 64 3.14 0.45 -3.29
N ALA A 65 3.90 1.15 -2.44
CA ALA A 65 4.91 2.12 -2.88
C ALA A 65 6.04 1.45 -3.67
N LEU A 66 6.56 0.32 -3.19
CA LEU A 66 7.59 -0.46 -3.87
C LEU A 66 7.13 -0.95 -5.24
N LEU A 67 5.90 -1.46 -5.34
CA LEU A 67 5.32 -1.86 -6.62
C LEU A 67 5.19 -0.67 -7.59
N LEU A 68 4.74 0.49 -7.10
CA LEU A 68 4.60 1.70 -7.92
C LEU A 68 5.95 2.23 -8.43
N MET A 69 7.00 2.15 -7.61
CA MET A 69 8.36 2.52 -8.00
C MET A 69 8.88 1.62 -9.13
N GLY A 70 8.67 0.30 -9.01
CA GLY A 70 9.03 -0.67 -10.06
C GLY A 70 8.33 -0.36 -11.39
N ARG A 71 7.01 -0.15 -11.36
CA ARG A 71 6.24 0.20 -12.57
C ARG A 71 6.66 1.54 -13.18
N SER A 72 6.99 2.53 -12.35
CA SER A 72 7.44 3.83 -12.84
C SER A 72 8.81 3.75 -13.55
N ALA A 73 9.69 2.85 -13.12
CA ALA A 73 10.95 2.59 -13.81
C ALA A 73 10.74 1.89 -15.16
N GLU A 74 9.82 0.92 -15.21
CA GLU A 74 9.44 0.22 -16.44
C GLU A 74 8.81 1.17 -17.47
N ILE A 75 7.88 2.03 -17.06
CA ILE A 75 7.26 3.05 -17.92
C ILE A 75 8.32 4.00 -18.50
N ARG A 76 9.30 4.42 -17.68
CA ARG A 76 10.41 5.26 -18.16
C ARG A 76 11.29 4.54 -19.17
N ARG A 77 11.53 3.24 -19.00
CA ARG A 77 12.31 2.43 -19.96
C ARG A 77 11.55 2.25 -21.28
N LEU A 78 10.26 1.91 -21.22
CA LEU A 78 9.41 1.78 -22.42
C LEU A 78 9.32 3.10 -23.21
N ARG A 79 9.14 4.24 -22.52
CA ARG A 79 9.15 5.56 -23.18
C ARG A 79 10.44 5.83 -23.95
N LYS A 80 11.60 5.55 -23.34
CA LYS A 80 12.91 5.69 -24.00
C LYS A 80 13.08 4.76 -25.21
N GLN A 81 12.46 3.57 -25.20
CA GLN A 81 12.50 2.66 -26.35
C GLN A 81 11.63 3.18 -27.50
N CYS A 82 10.40 3.65 -27.21
CA CYS A 82 9.55 4.29 -28.21
C CYS A 82 10.23 5.49 -28.87
N ASP A 83 10.86 6.37 -28.08
CA ASP A 83 11.54 7.56 -28.62
C ASP A 83 12.67 7.16 -29.58
N ARG A 84 13.45 6.11 -29.24
CA ARG A 84 14.52 5.61 -30.10
C ARG A 84 13.99 5.05 -31.42
N LEU A 85 12.93 4.26 -31.36
CA LEU A 85 12.29 3.68 -32.55
C LEU A 85 11.73 4.75 -33.49
N LEU A 86 11.10 5.79 -32.93
CA LEU A 86 10.60 6.94 -33.70
C LEU A 86 11.75 7.69 -34.41
N THR A 87 12.87 7.93 -33.72
CA THR A 87 14.05 8.56 -34.35
C THR A 87 14.72 7.69 -35.42
N SER A 88 14.73 6.36 -35.28
CA SER A 88 15.27 5.48 -36.33
C SER A 88 14.40 5.46 -37.58
N THR A 89 13.07 5.42 -37.42
CA THR A 89 12.13 5.49 -38.55
C THR A 89 12.20 6.85 -39.26
N GLY A 90 12.30 7.95 -38.50
CA GLY A 90 12.48 9.29 -39.06
C GLY A 90 13.80 9.45 -39.83
N LYS A 91 14.91 8.90 -39.32
CA LYS A 91 16.20 8.89 -40.03
C LYS A 91 16.17 8.02 -41.28
N GLN A 92 15.52 6.85 -41.22
CA GLN A 92 15.44 5.93 -42.36
C GLN A 92 14.62 6.51 -43.52
N SER A 93 13.49 7.18 -43.22
CA SER A 93 12.70 7.89 -44.24
C SER A 93 13.46 9.05 -44.91
N SER A 94 14.39 9.73 -44.19
CA SER A 94 15.21 10.78 -44.78
C SER A 94 16.35 10.24 -45.66
N ASN A 95 16.79 9.00 -45.41
CA ASN A 95 17.87 8.36 -46.15
C ASN A 95 17.39 7.65 -47.42
N ASP A 96 16.12 7.21 -47.48
CA ASP A 96 15.50 6.66 -48.69
C ASP A 96 15.05 7.74 -49.71
N SER A 97 15.18 9.02 -49.35
CA SER A 97 14.80 10.17 -50.20
C SER A 97 16.00 10.86 -50.87
N GLN A 98 17.22 10.36 -50.69
CA GLN A 98 18.44 10.79 -51.37
C GLN A 98 18.87 9.75 -52.40
#